data_AF-A0A7C8DG41-F1
#
_entry.id   AF-A0A7C8DG41-F1
#
_cell.length_a   1.000
_cell.length_b   1.000
_cell.length_c   1.000
_cell.angle_alpha   90.00
_cell.angle_beta   90.00
_cell.angle_gamma   90.00
#
_symmetry.space_group_name_H-M   'P 1'
#
loop_
_entity.id
_entity.type
_entity.pdbx_description
1 polymer ?
#
loop_
_entity_poly.entity_id
_entity_poly.type
_entity_poly.pdbx_seq_one_letter_code
_entity_poly.pdbx_strand_id
1 'polypeptide(L)'
;MADPPEWTEGGLSGHYADGAGVGLGWLDKPSRHQFRWKSLKGPWITARKRISTGMALTGVFEGAMPTDVYVSTSSWLDPVNLPRLKDTSRPTPILLDHMVVFDIDMRPFCISRLEQARKAALGLRNWLLENTELEIQHVSFSGSKGFHLVAHDPDRSVFAEPSPTKREEAVREQRKTLLDSVIEAGHPVDPVVTADTRRIIRLPGTVHGSTGWECTILEEGWLECPVAEWVNSIPRHPMAVRLPARPPISLPRLRLPGRREKRPRKQADHGPEYASLEVSSHVAGTKDRSAVVTWLPSKWGDVTESIEKAQVAFDAMDIGPVAYLHDGERGLAIVPRAIPRDFLMARLPRAGLHQLSHEIRRFDHSWVRITGKMDDDGWEGELEPITVLGYETSERCLHPWSAPHLELCKRLGLPIRQGEGDVAGNSEASIRVAVRG
;
A
#
# COMPACT_ATOMS: atom_id res chain seq x y z
N MET A 1 6.15 -14.75 -14.75
CA MET A 1 5.60 -13.42 -15.08
C MET A 1 6.44 -12.84 -16.20
N ALA A 2 5.88 -12.02 -17.09
CA ALA A 2 6.70 -11.21 -17.98
C ALA A 2 7.41 -10.14 -17.14
N ASP A 3 8.68 -9.86 -17.43
CA ASP A 3 9.43 -8.86 -16.68
C ASP A 3 8.78 -7.47 -16.87
N PRO A 4 8.72 -6.64 -15.81
CA PRO A 4 8.18 -5.29 -15.92
C PRO A 4 9.00 -4.47 -16.92
N PRO A 5 8.40 -3.44 -17.55
CA PRO A 5 9.15 -2.61 -18.50
C PRO A 5 10.36 -1.94 -17.83
N GLU A 6 11.53 -2.06 -18.44
CA GLU A 6 12.74 -1.37 -18.00
C GLU A 6 12.71 0.10 -18.43
N TRP A 7 12.07 0.94 -17.62
CA TRP A 7 11.91 2.35 -17.96
C TRP A 7 13.23 3.13 -17.98
N THR A 8 13.34 4.04 -18.93
CA THR A 8 14.39 5.06 -18.99
C THR A 8 13.76 6.45 -19.03
N GLU A 9 14.46 7.46 -18.49
CA GLU A 9 14.03 8.86 -18.57
C GLU A 9 13.80 9.28 -20.03
N GLY A 10 14.69 8.89 -20.95
CA GLY A 10 14.57 9.21 -22.38
C GLY A 10 13.37 8.54 -23.05
N GLY A 11 13.08 7.28 -22.74
CA GLY A 11 11.92 6.57 -23.29
C GLY A 11 10.59 7.19 -22.84
N LEU A 12 10.46 7.49 -21.55
CA LEU A 12 9.28 8.18 -21.01
C LEU A 12 9.17 9.61 -21.54
N SER A 13 10.29 10.33 -21.65
CA SER A 13 10.32 11.69 -22.21
C SER A 13 9.84 11.72 -23.65
N GLY A 14 10.29 10.77 -24.49
CA GLY A 14 9.81 10.64 -25.86
C GLY A 14 8.31 10.32 -25.93
N HIS A 15 7.80 9.46 -25.03
CA HIS A 15 6.38 9.13 -24.98
C HIS A 15 5.48 10.32 -24.64
N TYR A 16 5.92 11.19 -23.73
CA TYR A 16 5.16 12.37 -23.29
C TYR A 16 5.50 13.66 -24.03
N ALA A 17 6.39 13.62 -25.02
CA ALA A 17 6.98 14.81 -25.67
C ALA A 17 5.93 15.78 -26.23
N ASP A 18 4.88 15.25 -26.88
CA ASP A 18 3.90 16.09 -27.58
C ASP A 18 2.75 16.57 -26.66
N GLY A 19 2.64 16.02 -25.45
CA GLY A 19 1.59 16.36 -24.46
C GLY A 19 0.15 16.10 -24.90
N ALA A 20 -0.09 15.81 -26.18
CA ALA A 20 -1.39 15.66 -26.82
C ALA A 20 -2.11 14.37 -26.41
N GLY A 21 -1.38 13.34 -25.97
CA GLY A 21 -1.96 12.09 -25.48
C GLY A 21 -2.64 12.21 -24.11
N VAL A 22 -2.31 13.24 -23.31
CA VAL A 22 -2.89 13.42 -21.97
C VAL A 22 -4.09 14.36 -22.03
N GLY A 23 -5.25 13.81 -22.39
CA GLY A 23 -6.52 14.53 -22.44
C GLY A 23 -7.07 14.84 -21.05
N LEU A 24 -7.17 16.12 -20.69
CA LEU A 24 -7.82 16.57 -19.44
C LEU A 24 -9.28 17.03 -19.65
N GLY A 25 -9.82 16.90 -20.87
CA GLY A 25 -11.15 17.44 -21.22
C GLY A 25 -12.32 16.79 -20.50
N TRP A 26 -12.11 15.62 -19.88
CA TRP A 26 -13.10 14.98 -19.02
C TRP A 26 -13.15 15.63 -17.61
N LEU A 27 -12.22 16.52 -17.25
CA LEU A 27 -12.33 17.30 -16.02
C LEU A 27 -12.95 18.66 -16.37
N ASP A 28 -14.04 19.07 -15.70
CA ASP A 28 -14.65 20.39 -15.90
C ASP A 28 -13.61 21.51 -15.72
N LYS A 29 -12.85 21.46 -14.62
CA LYS A 29 -11.79 22.43 -14.32
C LYS A 29 -10.54 21.72 -13.82
N PRO A 30 -9.63 21.27 -14.71
CA PRO A 30 -8.42 20.55 -14.32
C PRO A 30 -7.57 21.32 -13.30
N SER A 31 -7.57 22.66 -13.37
CA SER A 31 -6.82 23.54 -12.47
C SER A 31 -7.26 23.50 -11.00
N ARG A 32 -8.38 22.85 -10.70
CA ARG A 32 -8.89 22.61 -9.35
C ARG A 32 -8.52 21.22 -8.81
N HIS A 33 -7.86 20.37 -9.59
CA HIS A 33 -7.45 19.05 -9.15
C HIS A 33 -5.96 19.02 -8.80
N GLN A 34 -5.60 18.12 -7.88
CA GLN A 34 -4.22 17.84 -7.54
C GLN A 34 -3.68 16.75 -8.47
N PHE A 35 -2.53 17.03 -9.10
CA PHE A 35 -1.81 16.06 -9.93
C PHE A 35 -0.61 15.51 -9.17
N ARG A 36 -0.43 14.20 -9.23
CA ARG A 36 0.68 13.49 -8.57
C ARG A 36 1.24 12.42 -9.48
N TRP A 37 2.53 12.14 -9.35
CA TRP A 37 3.14 11.05 -10.11
C TRP A 37 4.25 10.36 -9.33
N LYS A 38 4.55 9.14 -9.74
CA LYS A 38 5.76 8.41 -9.32
C LYS A 38 6.82 8.59 -10.40
N SER A 39 8.03 8.94 -10.00
CA SER A 39 9.19 9.00 -10.89
C SER A 39 10.08 7.76 -10.76
N LEU A 40 10.95 7.56 -11.73
CA LEU A 40 12.00 6.53 -11.69
C LEU A 40 12.90 6.63 -10.44
N LYS A 41 13.02 7.83 -9.88
CA LYS A 41 13.89 8.14 -8.73
C LYS A 41 13.24 7.79 -7.38
N GLY A 42 11.98 7.36 -7.38
CA GLY A 42 11.34 6.69 -6.23
C GLY A 42 10.36 7.50 -5.36
N PRO A 43 10.45 8.82 -5.15
CA PRO A 43 9.44 9.52 -4.37
C PRO A 43 8.19 9.84 -5.20
N TRP A 44 7.05 9.91 -4.52
CA TRP A 44 5.86 10.59 -5.02
C TRP A 44 6.15 12.07 -5.19
N ILE A 45 5.73 12.62 -6.32
CA ILE A 45 5.84 14.04 -6.64
C ILE A 45 4.42 14.60 -6.77
N THR A 46 4.19 15.77 -6.20
CA THR A 46 2.95 16.53 -6.35
C THR A 46 3.23 17.78 -7.16
N ALA A 47 2.35 18.10 -8.11
CA ALA A 47 2.47 19.31 -8.90
C ALA A 47 2.50 20.55 -8.00
N ARG A 48 3.49 21.42 -8.21
CA ARG A 48 3.68 22.66 -7.43
C ARG A 48 2.93 23.87 -8.00
N LYS A 49 2.16 23.66 -9.06
CA LYS A 49 1.33 24.67 -9.71
C LYS A 49 0.01 24.03 -10.17
N ARG A 50 -1.00 24.86 -10.39
CA ARG A 50 -2.25 24.42 -11.01
C ARG A 50 -2.00 24.04 -12.47
N ILE A 51 -2.63 22.98 -12.92
CA ILE A 51 -2.48 22.43 -14.26
C ILE A 51 -3.83 22.52 -14.97
N SER A 52 -3.88 23.18 -16.12
CA SER A 52 -5.11 23.33 -16.92
C SER A 52 -5.12 22.52 -18.20
N THR A 53 -3.96 22.04 -18.67
CA THR A 53 -3.82 21.34 -19.96
C THR A 53 -2.82 20.19 -19.85
N GLY A 54 -2.92 19.21 -20.78
CA GLY A 54 -1.95 18.12 -20.90
C GLY A 54 -0.52 18.62 -21.12
N MET A 55 -0.33 19.62 -21.98
CA MET A 55 0.98 20.27 -22.18
C MET A 55 1.56 20.90 -20.90
N ALA A 56 0.71 21.56 -20.10
CA ALA A 56 1.16 22.13 -18.83
C ALA A 56 1.58 21.04 -17.83
N LEU A 57 0.93 19.87 -17.90
CA LEU A 57 1.27 18.70 -17.08
C LEU A 57 2.57 18.05 -17.53
N THR A 58 2.74 17.77 -18.83
CA THR A 58 3.98 17.16 -19.32
C THR A 58 5.19 18.07 -19.11
N GLY A 59 5.00 19.39 -19.21
CA GLY A 59 6.03 20.37 -18.86
C GLY A 59 6.49 20.35 -17.40
N VAL A 60 5.74 19.74 -16.46
CA VAL A 60 6.21 19.56 -15.05
C VAL A 60 6.88 18.21 -14.80
N PHE A 61 6.91 17.32 -15.79
CA PHE A 61 7.63 16.05 -15.68
C PHE A 61 9.14 16.19 -15.87
N GLU A 62 9.60 17.32 -16.42
CA GLU A 62 11.01 17.56 -16.69
C GLU A 62 11.89 17.32 -15.45
N GLY A 63 12.93 16.49 -15.61
CA GLY A 63 13.84 16.08 -14.54
C GLY A 63 13.33 14.96 -13.62
N ALA A 64 12.07 14.54 -13.78
CA ALA A 64 11.47 13.43 -13.03
C ALA A 64 10.32 12.78 -13.82
N MET A 65 10.64 12.09 -14.92
CA MET A 65 9.63 11.50 -15.79
C MET A 65 8.78 10.46 -15.05
N PRO A 66 7.45 10.42 -15.30
CA PRO A 66 6.55 9.59 -14.55
C PRO A 66 6.44 8.18 -15.11
N THR A 67 6.41 7.19 -14.22
CA THR A 67 5.95 5.83 -14.54
C THR A 67 4.46 5.66 -14.30
N ASP A 68 3.88 6.51 -13.44
CA ASP A 68 2.47 6.48 -13.07
C ASP A 68 2.03 7.91 -12.74
N VAL A 69 0.92 8.36 -13.35
CA VAL A 69 0.37 9.70 -13.15
C VAL A 69 -1.06 9.56 -12.62
N TYR A 70 -1.41 10.44 -11.69
CA TYR A 70 -2.67 10.42 -10.98
C TYR A 70 -3.25 11.83 -10.82
N VAL A 71 -4.57 11.89 -10.70
CA VAL A 71 -5.35 13.09 -10.45
C VAL A 71 -6.31 12.86 -9.27
N SER A 72 -6.58 13.89 -8.48
CA SER A 72 -7.54 13.79 -7.36
C SER A 72 -8.97 13.62 -7.85
N THR A 73 -9.75 12.80 -7.13
CA THR A 73 -11.20 12.65 -7.36
C THR A 73 -11.99 13.89 -6.94
N SER A 74 -11.47 14.62 -5.97
CA SER A 74 -12.00 15.91 -5.53
C SER A 74 -11.40 17.10 -6.28
N SER A 75 -12.22 18.13 -6.45
CA SER A 75 -11.80 19.46 -6.86
C SER A 75 -11.75 20.40 -5.64
N TRP A 76 -10.70 21.20 -5.55
CA TRP A 76 -10.37 22.03 -4.40
C TRP A 76 -10.18 23.49 -4.81
N LEU A 77 -10.46 24.41 -3.90
CA LEU A 77 -10.16 25.83 -4.13
C LEU A 77 -8.65 26.07 -4.28
N ASP A 78 -7.84 25.38 -3.48
CA ASP A 78 -6.38 25.34 -3.60
C ASP A 78 -5.86 23.89 -3.60
N PRO A 79 -5.74 23.27 -4.80
CA PRO A 79 -5.27 21.88 -4.90
C PRO A 79 -3.76 21.71 -4.69
N VAL A 80 -2.98 22.80 -4.79
CA VAL A 80 -1.51 22.74 -4.72
C VAL A 80 -1.05 22.59 -3.26
N ASN A 81 -1.65 23.36 -2.35
CA ASN A 81 -1.27 23.37 -0.94
C ASN A 81 -2.21 22.54 -0.05
N LEU A 82 -2.83 21.50 -0.63
CA LEU A 82 -3.80 20.66 0.08
C LEU A 82 -3.17 20.04 1.35
N PRO A 83 -3.67 20.36 2.55
CA PRO A 83 -3.16 19.80 3.80
C PRO A 83 -3.49 18.32 3.92
N ARG A 84 -2.69 17.60 4.71
CA ARG A 84 -2.97 16.20 5.06
C ARG A 84 -4.21 16.14 5.97
N LEU A 85 -4.93 15.02 5.95
CA LEU A 85 -6.09 14.73 6.84
C LEU A 85 -5.89 15.19 8.30
N LYS A 86 -4.68 14.97 8.83
CA LYS A 86 -4.32 15.21 10.24
C LYS A 86 -3.61 16.56 10.47
N ASP A 87 -3.42 17.36 9.43
CA ASP A 87 -2.72 18.65 9.53
C ASP A 87 -3.71 19.71 10.01
N THR A 88 -3.67 19.99 11.31
CA THR A 88 -4.51 21.02 11.96
C THR A 88 -3.82 22.38 11.99
N SER A 89 -2.59 22.49 11.48
CA SER A 89 -1.82 23.74 11.49
C SER A 89 -2.18 24.68 10.34
N ARG A 90 -2.85 24.15 9.31
CA ARG A 90 -3.29 24.88 8.13
C ARG A 90 -4.81 25.02 8.10
N PRO A 91 -5.35 26.06 7.43
CA PRO A 91 -6.79 26.17 7.23
C PRO A 91 -7.38 24.94 6.56
N THR A 92 -8.61 24.57 6.95
CA THR A 92 -9.36 23.49 6.31
C THR A 92 -9.50 23.76 4.81
N PRO A 93 -9.18 22.79 3.93
CA PRO A 93 -9.29 23.00 2.51
C PRO A 93 -10.75 23.12 2.09
N ILE A 94 -11.01 23.98 1.11
CA ILE A 94 -12.37 24.19 0.59
C ILE A 94 -12.60 23.18 -0.55
N LEU A 95 -13.36 22.13 -0.23
CA LEU A 95 -13.87 21.16 -1.20
C LEU A 95 -14.92 21.85 -2.08
N LEU A 96 -14.70 21.82 -3.39
CA LEU A 96 -15.57 22.42 -4.40
C LEU A 96 -16.42 21.37 -5.11
N ASP A 97 -15.88 20.16 -5.28
CA ASP A 97 -16.58 19.05 -5.93
C ASP A 97 -15.92 17.71 -5.58
N HIS A 98 -16.64 16.61 -5.73
CA HIS A 98 -16.12 15.25 -5.56
C HIS A 98 -16.79 14.28 -6.54
N MET A 99 -15.98 13.79 -7.50
CA MET A 99 -16.40 12.74 -8.43
C MET A 99 -16.67 11.45 -7.66
N VAL A 100 -17.74 10.75 -8.03
CA VAL A 100 -18.00 9.39 -7.53
C VAL A 100 -17.15 8.44 -8.35
N VAL A 101 -16.21 7.75 -7.72
CA VAL A 101 -15.34 6.80 -8.42
C VAL A 101 -15.39 5.44 -7.76
N PHE A 102 -15.61 4.42 -8.58
CA PHE A 102 -15.50 3.02 -8.18
C PHE A 102 -14.31 2.38 -8.89
N ASP A 103 -13.50 1.64 -8.15
CA ASP A 103 -12.34 0.91 -8.66
C ASP A 103 -12.63 -0.59 -8.62
N ILE A 104 -12.50 -1.27 -9.76
CA ILE A 104 -12.79 -2.69 -9.91
C ILE A 104 -11.57 -3.36 -10.52
N ASP A 105 -10.90 -4.19 -9.74
CA ASP A 105 -9.67 -4.87 -10.13
C ASP A 105 -9.81 -6.39 -10.04
N MET A 106 -9.40 -7.11 -11.10
CA MET A 106 -9.37 -8.58 -11.10
C MET A 106 -7.97 -9.07 -11.43
N ARG A 107 -7.37 -9.80 -10.50
CA ARG A 107 -5.98 -10.28 -10.61
C ARG A 107 -5.89 -11.72 -11.14
N PRO A 108 -4.79 -12.10 -11.80
CA PRO A 108 -3.67 -11.26 -12.29
C PRO A 108 -3.99 -10.55 -13.62
N PHE A 109 -3.04 -9.75 -14.13
CA PHE A 109 -3.13 -9.11 -15.46
C PHE A 109 -3.20 -10.16 -16.58
N CYS A 110 -4.40 -10.46 -17.08
CA CYS A 110 -4.66 -11.33 -18.23
C CYS A 110 -6.07 -11.08 -18.80
N ILE A 111 -6.31 -11.47 -20.06
CA ILE A 111 -7.58 -11.26 -20.77
C ILE A 111 -8.75 -11.84 -19.97
N SER A 112 -8.64 -13.08 -19.49
CA SER A 112 -9.75 -13.71 -18.76
C SER A 112 -10.15 -13.00 -17.47
N ARG A 113 -9.19 -12.37 -16.77
CA ARG A 113 -9.46 -11.61 -15.54
C ARG A 113 -9.96 -10.21 -15.86
N LEU A 114 -9.40 -9.55 -16.88
CA LEU A 114 -9.95 -8.31 -17.38
C LEU A 114 -11.38 -8.47 -17.87
N GLU A 115 -11.72 -9.60 -18.48
CA GLU A 115 -13.10 -9.89 -18.89
C GLU A 115 -14.05 -10.03 -17.67
N GLN A 116 -13.57 -10.56 -16.55
CA GLN A 116 -14.33 -10.59 -15.29
C GLN A 116 -14.51 -9.17 -14.74
N ALA A 117 -13.43 -8.36 -14.73
CA ALA A 117 -13.49 -6.97 -14.29
C ALA A 117 -14.43 -6.13 -15.17
N ARG A 118 -14.41 -6.36 -16.50
CA ARG A 118 -15.30 -5.69 -17.46
C ARG A 118 -16.77 -6.01 -17.16
N LYS A 119 -17.10 -7.29 -16.97
CA LYS A 119 -18.46 -7.71 -16.62
C LYS A 119 -18.93 -7.11 -15.29
N ALA A 120 -18.04 -7.06 -14.30
CA ALA A 120 -18.34 -6.42 -13.02
C ALA A 120 -18.57 -4.91 -13.19
N ALA A 121 -17.74 -4.22 -13.98
CA ALA A 121 -17.90 -2.79 -14.28
C ALA A 121 -19.18 -2.50 -15.08
N LEU A 122 -19.53 -3.34 -16.05
CA LEU A 122 -20.80 -3.26 -16.79
C LEU A 122 -22.00 -3.47 -15.86
N GLY A 123 -21.94 -4.49 -15.01
CA GLY A 123 -22.99 -4.76 -14.02
C GLY A 123 -23.18 -3.60 -13.05
N LEU A 124 -22.08 -3.04 -12.53
CA LEU A 124 -22.12 -1.86 -11.67
C LEU A 124 -22.72 -0.66 -12.39
N ARG A 125 -22.29 -0.37 -13.62
CA ARG A 125 -22.82 0.75 -14.40
C ARG A 125 -24.33 0.64 -14.57
N ASN A 126 -24.82 -0.53 -14.95
CA ASN A 126 -26.25 -0.75 -15.14
C ASN A 126 -27.02 -0.60 -13.83
N TRP A 127 -26.50 -1.18 -12.73
CA TRP A 127 -27.10 -1.03 -11.41
C TRP A 127 -27.16 0.44 -10.99
N LEU A 128 -26.10 1.23 -11.19
CA LEU A 128 -26.10 2.66 -10.87
C LEU A 128 -27.14 3.42 -11.68
N LEU A 129 -27.27 3.13 -12.98
CA LEU A 129 -28.28 3.77 -13.85
C LEU A 129 -29.72 3.42 -13.45
N GLU A 130 -29.94 2.24 -12.86
CA GLU A 130 -31.27 1.77 -12.46
C GLU A 130 -31.65 2.20 -11.03
N ASN A 131 -30.66 2.41 -10.15
CA ASN A 131 -30.88 2.57 -8.70
C ASN A 131 -30.42 3.93 -8.14
N THR A 132 -29.81 4.77 -8.97
CA THR A 132 -29.28 6.07 -8.55
C THR A 132 -29.51 7.14 -9.62
N GLU A 133 -29.47 8.40 -9.21
CA GLU A 133 -29.51 9.55 -10.13
C GLU A 133 -28.10 9.98 -10.57
N LEU A 134 -27.09 9.11 -10.42
CA LEU A 134 -25.72 9.45 -10.81
C LEU A 134 -25.58 9.50 -12.33
N GLU A 135 -24.92 10.55 -12.80
CA GLU A 135 -24.56 10.71 -14.21
C GLU A 135 -23.21 10.02 -14.45
N ILE A 136 -23.24 8.86 -15.12
CA ILE A 136 -22.01 8.15 -15.48
C ILE A 136 -21.24 8.99 -16.49
N GLN A 137 -20.05 9.44 -16.11
CA GLN A 137 -19.21 10.25 -16.97
C GLN A 137 -18.47 9.38 -17.98
N HIS A 138 -17.76 8.37 -17.48
CA HIS A 138 -17.02 7.42 -18.31
C HIS A 138 -16.55 6.20 -17.49
N VAL A 139 -16.10 5.18 -18.21
CA VAL A 139 -15.36 4.05 -17.65
C VAL A 139 -13.98 4.04 -18.28
N SER A 140 -12.94 3.91 -17.45
CA SER A 140 -11.54 3.85 -17.91
C SER A 140 -10.93 2.49 -17.61
N PHE A 141 -10.26 1.88 -18.59
CA PHE A 141 -9.28 0.84 -18.32
C PHE A 141 -8.11 1.42 -17.53
N SER A 142 -7.73 0.79 -16.41
CA SER A 142 -6.71 1.33 -15.49
C SER A 142 -5.27 1.21 -16.01
N GLY A 143 -5.05 0.66 -17.20
CA GLY A 143 -3.73 0.31 -17.71
C GLY A 143 -3.18 -1.00 -17.15
N SER A 144 -3.89 -1.64 -16.22
CA SER A 144 -3.49 -2.96 -15.70
C SER A 144 -4.67 -3.89 -15.50
N LYS A 145 -5.21 -4.05 -14.29
CA LYS A 145 -6.02 -5.24 -13.92
C LYS A 145 -7.52 -4.97 -13.88
N GLY A 146 -7.94 -3.78 -14.23
CA GLY A 146 -9.28 -3.34 -13.88
C GLY A 146 -9.73 -2.06 -14.55
N PHE A 147 -10.80 -1.51 -13.98
CA PHE A 147 -11.51 -0.36 -14.52
C PHE A 147 -11.86 0.63 -13.41
N HIS A 148 -11.78 1.91 -13.73
CA HIS A 148 -12.38 2.97 -12.94
C HIS A 148 -13.71 3.37 -13.58
N LEU A 149 -14.81 3.29 -12.83
CA LEU A 149 -16.07 3.90 -13.22
C LEU A 149 -16.17 5.26 -12.55
N VAL A 150 -16.28 6.33 -13.35
CA VAL A 150 -16.33 7.71 -12.88
C VAL A 150 -17.71 8.28 -13.18
N ALA A 151 -18.36 8.84 -12.16
CA ALA A 151 -19.67 9.45 -12.25
C ALA A 151 -19.75 10.79 -11.51
N HIS A 152 -20.72 11.60 -11.89
CA HIS A 152 -21.09 12.82 -11.21
C HIS A 152 -22.41 12.66 -10.47
N ASP A 153 -22.47 13.30 -9.30
CA ASP A 153 -23.70 13.41 -8.53
C ASP A 153 -24.32 14.78 -8.86
N PRO A 154 -25.47 14.80 -9.56
CA PRO A 154 -26.15 16.05 -9.88
C PRO A 154 -26.72 16.72 -8.62
N ASP A 155 -26.94 15.97 -7.52
CA ASP A 155 -27.32 16.57 -6.25
C ASP A 155 -26.13 17.28 -5.60
N ARG A 156 -26.18 18.62 -5.63
CA ARG A 156 -25.18 19.50 -5.06
C ARG A 156 -25.52 19.96 -3.63
N SER A 157 -26.60 19.46 -3.03
CA SER A 157 -27.12 19.90 -1.74
C SER A 157 -26.04 19.91 -0.64
N VAL A 158 -25.25 18.83 -0.54
CA VAL A 158 -24.16 18.71 0.45
C VAL A 158 -23.07 19.77 0.30
N PHE A 159 -22.86 20.30 -0.92
CA PHE A 159 -21.87 21.35 -1.17
C PHE A 159 -22.35 22.75 -0.76
N ALA A 160 -23.63 22.92 -0.43
CA ALA A 160 -24.18 24.16 0.10
C ALA A 160 -23.79 24.40 1.58
N GLU A 161 -23.32 23.38 2.30
CA GLU A 161 -22.84 23.52 3.68
C GLU A 161 -21.70 24.54 3.76
N PRO A 162 -21.86 25.67 4.48
CA PRO A 162 -20.87 26.75 4.48
C PRO A 162 -19.56 26.39 5.20
N SER A 163 -19.58 25.50 6.20
CA SER A 163 -18.38 25.08 6.90
C SER A 163 -17.57 24.07 6.07
N PRO A 164 -16.30 24.35 5.71
CA PRO A 164 -15.49 23.44 4.91
C PRO A 164 -15.32 22.05 5.54
N THR A 165 -15.15 21.99 6.86
CA THR A 165 -14.99 20.72 7.60
C THR A 165 -16.27 19.89 7.52
N LYS A 166 -17.42 20.50 7.87
CA LYS A 166 -18.71 19.80 7.84
C LYS A 166 -19.11 19.39 6.42
N ARG A 167 -18.79 20.22 5.42
CA ARG A 167 -19.02 19.90 4.01
C ARG A 167 -18.24 18.66 3.61
N GLU A 168 -16.95 18.60 3.91
CA GLU A 168 -16.11 17.44 3.59
C GLU A 168 -16.64 16.18 4.31
N GLU A 169 -17.03 16.28 5.58
CA GLU A 169 -17.62 15.16 6.33
C GLU A 169 -18.96 14.69 5.75
N ALA A 170 -19.85 15.62 5.39
CA ALA A 170 -21.14 15.31 4.78
C ALA A 170 -20.99 14.60 3.43
N VAL A 171 -20.06 15.07 2.58
CA VAL A 171 -19.74 14.39 1.30
C VAL A 171 -19.20 12.99 1.57
N ARG A 172 -18.30 12.81 2.55
CA ARG A 172 -17.75 11.48 2.88
C ARG A 172 -18.84 10.52 3.33
N GLU A 173 -19.76 10.96 4.19
CA GLU A 173 -20.86 10.13 4.67
C GLU A 173 -21.83 9.76 3.56
N GLN A 174 -22.23 10.73 2.72
CA GLN A 174 -23.09 10.48 1.56
C GLN A 174 -22.47 9.43 0.61
N ARG A 175 -21.16 9.54 0.34
CA ARG A 175 -20.42 8.59 -0.52
C ARG A 175 -20.27 7.23 0.14
N LYS A 176 -20.14 7.17 1.46
CA LYS A 176 -20.09 5.92 2.21
C LYS A 176 -21.43 5.18 2.15
N THR A 177 -22.55 5.88 2.36
CA THR A 177 -23.88 5.27 2.22
C THR A 177 -24.09 4.68 0.82
N LEU A 178 -23.72 5.43 -0.22
CA LEU A 178 -23.77 4.93 -1.60
C LEU A 178 -22.89 3.69 -1.80
N LEU A 179 -21.65 3.71 -1.29
CA LEU A 179 -20.74 2.58 -1.37
C LEU A 179 -21.29 1.34 -0.66
N ASP A 180 -21.87 1.51 0.52
CA ASP A 180 -22.47 0.42 1.30
C ASP A 180 -23.60 -0.26 0.48
N SER A 181 -24.47 0.53 -0.18
CA SER A 181 -25.52 -0.01 -1.07
C SER A 181 -24.96 -0.75 -2.29
N VAL A 182 -23.87 -0.27 -2.88
CA VAL A 182 -23.19 -0.93 -4.00
C VAL A 182 -22.59 -2.28 -3.58
N ILE A 183 -21.97 -2.34 -2.40
CA ILE A 183 -21.39 -3.56 -1.84
C ILE A 183 -22.51 -4.55 -1.48
N GLU A 184 -23.60 -4.08 -0.86
CA GLU A 184 -24.77 -4.90 -0.51
C GLU A 184 -25.43 -5.52 -1.75
N ALA A 185 -25.45 -4.79 -2.87
CA ALA A 185 -25.89 -5.30 -4.17
C ALA A 185 -24.92 -6.32 -4.82
N GLY A 186 -23.77 -6.60 -4.19
CA GLY A 186 -22.84 -7.63 -4.60
C GLY A 186 -21.77 -7.20 -5.61
N HIS A 187 -21.54 -5.90 -5.79
CA HIS A 187 -20.53 -5.40 -6.72
C HIS A 187 -19.11 -5.41 -6.10
N PRO A 188 -18.09 -5.96 -6.78
CA PRO A 188 -16.74 -6.11 -6.25
C PRO A 188 -15.89 -4.85 -6.45
N VAL A 189 -16.21 -3.79 -5.70
CA VAL A 189 -15.50 -2.50 -5.73
C VAL A 189 -14.50 -2.36 -4.56
N ASP A 190 -13.40 -1.60 -4.73
CA ASP A 190 -12.49 -1.25 -3.62
C ASP A 190 -13.22 -0.33 -2.61
N PRO A 191 -13.42 -0.77 -1.35
CA PRO A 191 -14.18 -0.02 -0.36
C PRO A 191 -13.47 1.25 0.14
N VAL A 192 -12.19 1.45 -0.19
CA VAL A 192 -11.41 2.61 0.25
C VAL A 192 -11.49 3.78 -0.74
N VAL A 193 -11.95 3.54 -1.97
CA VAL A 193 -11.90 4.55 -3.05
C VAL A 193 -13.05 5.54 -2.93
N THR A 194 -14.30 5.07 -2.94
CA THR A 194 -15.49 5.90 -3.18
C THR A 194 -15.70 6.99 -2.12
N ALA A 195 -15.45 6.69 -0.84
CA ALA A 195 -15.68 7.62 0.26
C ALA A 195 -14.47 8.51 0.60
N ASP A 196 -13.29 8.26 0.02
CA ASP A 196 -12.09 9.05 0.30
C ASP A 196 -12.03 10.32 -0.57
N THR A 197 -12.39 11.45 0.03
CA THR A 197 -12.34 12.78 -0.61
C THR A 197 -10.93 13.20 -1.03
N ARG A 198 -9.86 12.56 -0.54
CA ARG A 198 -8.48 12.82 -0.97
C ARG A 198 -7.91 11.73 -1.86
N ARG A 199 -8.77 10.82 -2.36
CA ARG A 199 -8.36 9.76 -3.27
C ARG A 199 -7.82 10.35 -4.56
N ILE A 200 -6.86 9.64 -5.13
CA ILE A 200 -6.31 9.91 -6.45
C ILE A 200 -6.54 8.69 -7.33
N ILE A 201 -6.88 8.92 -8.59
CA ILE A 201 -7.09 7.89 -9.60
C ILE A 201 -6.10 8.07 -10.73
N ARG A 202 -5.80 6.98 -11.45
CA ARG A 202 -4.85 7.05 -12.56
C ARG A 202 -5.40 7.96 -13.66
N LEU A 203 -4.56 8.85 -14.15
CA LEU A 203 -4.95 9.81 -15.18
C LEU A 203 -5.07 9.11 -16.54
N PRO A 204 -6.23 9.16 -17.22
CA PRO A 204 -6.34 8.68 -18.59
C PRO A 204 -5.35 9.38 -19.54
N GLY A 205 -4.84 8.64 -20.52
CA GLY A 205 -3.77 9.07 -21.43
C GLY A 205 -2.35 8.95 -20.84
N THR A 206 -2.18 8.20 -19.74
CA THR A 206 -0.86 8.00 -19.11
C THR A 206 -0.54 6.53 -18.93
N VAL A 207 0.74 6.17 -19.06
CA VAL A 207 1.18 4.77 -18.93
C VAL A 207 1.07 4.25 -17.49
N HIS A 208 0.82 2.96 -17.38
CA HIS A 208 0.91 2.21 -16.13
C HIS A 208 2.31 1.63 -15.93
N GLY A 209 2.98 1.95 -14.83
CA GLY A 209 4.41 1.67 -14.65
C GLY A 209 4.77 0.19 -14.66
N SER A 210 3.89 -0.72 -14.25
CA SER A 210 4.20 -2.16 -14.27
C SER A 210 3.88 -2.88 -15.58
N THR A 211 3.07 -2.28 -16.46
CA THR A 211 2.59 -2.96 -17.68
C THR A 211 2.96 -2.21 -18.95
N GLY A 212 3.17 -0.90 -18.89
CA GLY A 212 3.38 -0.01 -20.03
C GLY A 212 2.14 0.25 -20.89
N TRP A 213 0.98 -0.25 -20.48
CA TRP A 213 -0.30 0.06 -21.13
C TRP A 213 -0.85 1.39 -20.60
N GLU A 214 -1.52 2.14 -21.45
CA GLU A 214 -2.12 3.40 -21.05
C GLU A 214 -3.43 3.19 -20.28
N CYS A 215 -3.66 4.06 -19.30
CA CYS A 215 -4.99 4.27 -18.75
C CYS A 215 -5.85 4.90 -19.83
N THR A 216 -6.97 4.28 -20.21
CA THR A 216 -7.73 4.70 -21.39
C THR A 216 -9.21 4.74 -21.08
N ILE A 217 -9.84 5.88 -21.34
CA ILE A 217 -11.31 5.99 -21.34
C ILE A 217 -11.82 5.08 -22.46
N LEU A 218 -12.72 4.15 -22.11
CA LEU A 218 -13.31 3.24 -23.08
C LEU A 218 -14.21 4.03 -24.05
N GLU A 219 -14.13 3.69 -25.34
CA GLU A 219 -15.07 4.22 -26.32
C GLU A 219 -16.48 3.65 -26.07
N GLU A 220 -17.48 4.31 -26.65
CA GLU A 220 -18.86 3.85 -26.59
C GLU A 220 -19.01 2.42 -27.12
N GLY A 221 -19.75 1.58 -26.40
CA GLY A 221 -19.95 0.17 -26.75
C GLY A 221 -18.81 -0.79 -26.34
N TRP A 222 -17.61 -0.28 -26.01
CA TRP A 222 -16.50 -1.17 -25.63
C TRP A 222 -16.75 -1.90 -24.32
N LEU A 223 -17.43 -1.27 -23.36
CA LEU A 223 -17.72 -1.90 -22.07
C LEU A 223 -18.69 -3.08 -22.24
N GLU A 224 -19.54 -3.05 -23.25
CA GLU A 224 -20.51 -4.08 -23.61
C GLU A 224 -19.86 -5.25 -24.35
N CYS A 225 -18.85 -4.97 -25.16
CA CYS A 225 -18.09 -5.95 -25.92
C CYS A 225 -17.04 -6.70 -25.07
N PRO A 226 -16.77 -7.99 -25.36
CA PRO A 226 -15.66 -8.72 -24.76
C PRO A 226 -14.31 -8.01 -24.89
N VAL A 227 -13.47 -8.09 -23.86
CA VAL A 227 -12.13 -7.46 -23.83
C VAL A 227 -11.29 -7.81 -25.07
N ALA A 228 -11.39 -9.05 -25.56
CA ALA A 228 -10.62 -9.52 -26.71
C ALA A 228 -10.89 -8.73 -28.00
N GLU A 229 -12.04 -8.07 -28.12
CA GLU A 229 -12.43 -7.32 -29.34
C GLU A 229 -11.76 -5.94 -29.41
N TRP A 230 -11.56 -5.28 -28.28
CA TRP A 230 -11.05 -3.90 -28.24
C TRP A 230 -9.68 -3.74 -27.59
N VAL A 231 -9.19 -4.73 -26.83
CA VAL A 231 -7.94 -4.56 -26.06
C VAL A 231 -6.73 -4.26 -26.93
N ASN A 232 -6.70 -4.71 -28.19
CA ASN A 232 -5.59 -4.40 -29.10
C ASN A 232 -5.61 -2.95 -29.60
N SER A 233 -6.72 -2.24 -29.44
CA SER A 233 -6.88 -0.82 -29.79
C SER A 233 -6.40 0.11 -28.67
N ILE A 234 -6.15 -0.41 -27.46
CA ILE A 234 -5.65 0.38 -26.33
C ILE A 234 -4.21 0.83 -26.60
N PRO A 235 -3.92 2.15 -26.51
CA PRO A 235 -2.57 2.68 -26.60
C PRO A 235 -1.62 2.09 -25.54
N ARG A 236 -0.36 1.89 -25.94
CA ARG A 236 0.66 1.33 -25.05
C ARG A 236 2.06 1.74 -25.50
N HIS A 237 2.96 1.84 -24.55
CA HIS A 237 4.37 2.08 -24.81
C HIS A 237 4.99 0.89 -25.59
N PRO A 238 6.00 1.09 -26.46
CA PRO A 238 6.68 -0.01 -27.16
C PRO A 238 7.27 -1.10 -26.26
N MET A 239 7.58 -0.75 -25.00
CA MET A 239 8.10 -1.68 -23.98
C MET A 239 6.99 -2.33 -23.14
N ALA A 240 5.71 -2.16 -23.51
CA ALA A 240 4.61 -2.71 -22.75
C ALA A 240 4.66 -4.24 -22.70
N VAL A 241 4.34 -4.80 -21.53
CA VAL A 241 4.28 -6.24 -21.33
C VAL A 241 3.12 -6.81 -22.14
N ARG A 242 3.31 -8.00 -22.72
CA ARG A 242 2.23 -8.68 -23.43
C ARG A 242 1.12 -9.06 -22.47
N LEU A 243 -0.13 -8.80 -22.85
CA LEU A 243 -1.31 -9.25 -22.12
C LEU A 243 -1.55 -10.76 -22.37
N PRO A 244 -1.42 -11.64 -21.36
CA PRO A 244 -1.66 -13.08 -21.53
C PRO A 244 -3.15 -13.38 -21.64
N ALA A 245 -3.54 -14.43 -22.37
CA ALA A 245 -4.95 -14.81 -22.52
C ALA A 245 -5.57 -15.38 -21.23
N ARG A 246 -4.80 -16.19 -20.49
CA ARG A 246 -5.22 -16.83 -19.23
C ARG A 246 -4.21 -16.49 -18.13
N PRO A 247 -4.57 -16.66 -16.84
CA PRO A 247 -3.60 -16.53 -15.76
C PRO A 247 -2.44 -17.49 -16.03
N PRO A 248 -1.19 -17.09 -15.75
CA PRO A 248 -0.05 -17.98 -15.90
C PRO A 248 -0.31 -19.26 -15.10
N ILE A 249 -0.23 -20.42 -15.77
CA ILE A 249 -0.43 -21.72 -15.13
C ILE A 249 0.76 -21.93 -14.19
N SER A 250 0.52 -21.86 -12.89
CA SER A 250 1.43 -22.38 -11.88
C SER A 250 1.24 -23.89 -11.86
N LEU A 251 2.06 -24.62 -12.62
CA LEU A 251 2.12 -26.07 -12.44
C LEU A 251 2.74 -26.33 -11.05
N PRO A 252 2.06 -27.06 -10.14
CA PRO A 252 2.69 -27.48 -8.90
C PRO A 252 3.94 -28.28 -9.27
N ARG A 253 5.10 -27.86 -8.76
CA ARG A 253 6.35 -28.60 -8.99
C ARG A 253 6.24 -29.95 -8.30
N LEU A 254 5.83 -30.98 -9.04
CA LEU A 254 5.94 -32.38 -8.63
C LEU A 254 7.42 -32.66 -8.37
N ARG A 255 7.77 -32.78 -7.08
CA ARG A 255 9.10 -33.16 -6.65
C ARG A 255 9.26 -34.67 -6.83
N LEU A 256 9.96 -35.09 -7.88
CA LEU A 256 10.48 -36.46 -7.95
C LEU A 256 11.56 -36.63 -6.87
N PRO A 257 11.55 -37.74 -6.12
CA PRO A 257 12.50 -37.94 -5.03
C PRO A 257 13.85 -38.35 -5.59
N GLY A 258 14.87 -37.52 -5.31
CA GLY A 258 16.27 -37.93 -5.42
C GLY A 258 17.11 -37.17 -6.46
N ARG A 259 17.55 -35.97 -6.10
CA ARG A 259 18.95 -35.53 -6.23
C ARG A 259 19.13 -34.16 -5.58
N ARG A 260 20.09 -34.07 -4.66
CA ARG A 260 20.54 -32.82 -4.03
C ARG A 260 21.21 -31.95 -5.09
N GLU A 261 20.62 -30.80 -5.40
CA GLU A 261 21.31 -29.70 -6.10
C GLU A 261 21.01 -28.33 -5.48
N LYS A 262 22.00 -27.46 -5.66
CA LYS A 262 22.23 -26.15 -5.04
C LYS A 262 21.02 -25.21 -5.13
N ARG A 263 20.69 -24.54 -4.02
CA ARG A 263 19.59 -23.54 -3.94
C ARG A 263 19.97 -22.25 -4.69
N PRO A 264 19.25 -21.85 -5.75
CA PRO A 264 19.25 -20.48 -6.23
C PRO A 264 18.24 -19.63 -5.43
N ARG A 265 18.55 -18.34 -5.30
CA ARG A 265 17.76 -17.31 -4.61
C ARG A 265 16.34 -17.20 -5.18
N LYS A 266 15.32 -17.29 -4.32
CA LYS A 266 13.93 -16.92 -4.63
C LYS A 266 13.71 -15.44 -4.33
N GLN A 267 13.22 -14.69 -5.32
CA GLN A 267 12.58 -13.38 -5.13
C GLN A 267 11.09 -13.49 -5.50
N ALA A 268 10.26 -13.17 -4.50
CA ALA A 268 8.87 -12.71 -4.47
C ALA A 268 7.91 -13.05 -5.63
N ASP A 269 7.06 -14.05 -5.39
CA ASP A 269 5.69 -14.11 -5.91
C ASP A 269 4.81 -13.36 -4.88
N HIS A 270 3.96 -12.44 -5.33
CA HIS A 270 2.96 -11.80 -4.48
C HIS A 270 1.87 -12.83 -4.14
N GLY A 271 1.65 -13.07 -2.85
CA GLY A 271 0.65 -14.01 -2.36
C GLY A 271 -0.76 -13.43 -2.46
N PRO A 272 -1.79 -14.19 -2.08
CA PRO A 272 -3.10 -13.60 -1.77
C PRO A 272 -2.92 -12.43 -0.80
N GLU A 273 -3.70 -11.35 -0.98
CA GLU A 273 -3.72 -10.25 -0.03
C GLU A 273 -4.18 -10.78 1.31
N TYR A 274 -3.40 -10.54 2.35
CA TYR A 274 -3.70 -11.01 3.68
C TYR A 274 -3.70 -9.85 4.66
N ALA A 275 -4.66 -9.85 5.56
CA ALA A 275 -4.67 -8.98 6.72
C ALA A 275 -3.79 -9.59 7.82
N SER A 276 -3.10 -8.74 8.57
CA SER A 276 -2.35 -9.17 9.75
C SER A 276 -2.26 -8.03 10.75
N LEU A 277 -2.10 -8.36 12.03
CA LEU A 277 -1.75 -7.40 13.06
C LEU A 277 -0.25 -7.15 13.04
N GLU A 278 0.11 -5.87 13.05
CA GLU A 278 1.47 -5.39 13.18
C GLU A 278 1.63 -4.54 14.43
N VAL A 279 2.78 -4.66 15.09
CA VAL A 279 3.16 -3.82 16.22
C VAL A 279 4.29 -2.87 15.82
N SER A 280 4.24 -1.66 16.35
CA SER A 280 5.32 -0.70 16.22
C SER A 280 6.45 -1.02 17.19
N SER A 281 7.69 -0.92 16.73
CA SER A 281 8.88 -0.97 17.59
C SER A 281 9.06 0.29 18.45
N HIS A 282 8.26 1.34 18.22
CA HIS A 282 8.37 2.59 18.96
C HIS A 282 7.92 2.43 20.42
N VAL A 283 8.67 3.02 21.35
CA VAL A 283 8.24 3.10 22.75
C VAL A 283 7.39 4.36 22.94
N ALA A 284 6.07 4.20 22.84
CA ALA A 284 5.12 5.30 22.96
C ALA A 284 5.33 6.08 24.26
N GLY A 285 5.36 7.42 24.20
CA GLY A 285 5.67 8.29 25.34
C GLY A 285 7.15 8.66 25.45
N THR A 286 8.00 8.23 24.51
CA THR A 286 9.40 8.64 24.41
C THR A 286 9.67 9.30 23.05
N LYS A 287 10.68 10.17 22.96
CA LYS A 287 11.02 10.87 21.70
C LYS A 287 11.85 10.00 20.74
N ASP A 288 12.74 9.19 21.29
CA ASP A 288 13.84 8.59 20.54
C ASP A 288 14.11 7.13 20.90
N ARG A 289 13.20 6.45 21.59
CA ARG A 289 13.41 5.06 22.03
C ARG A 289 12.63 4.08 21.17
N SER A 290 13.23 2.91 20.97
CA SER A 290 12.60 1.78 20.29
C SER A 290 12.97 0.47 20.99
N ALA A 291 12.04 -0.47 20.98
CA ALA A 291 12.32 -1.87 21.26
C ALA A 291 12.88 -2.55 20.02
N VAL A 292 13.51 -3.70 20.20
CA VAL A 292 13.83 -4.60 19.09
C VAL A 292 12.65 -5.53 18.91
N VAL A 293 11.93 -5.36 17.81
CA VAL A 293 10.90 -6.29 17.33
C VAL A 293 11.29 -6.64 15.91
N THR A 294 11.60 -7.90 15.61
CA THR A 294 12.04 -8.25 14.25
C THR A 294 11.96 -9.73 13.93
N TRP A 295 11.59 -10.04 12.69
CA TRP A 295 11.76 -11.38 12.13
C TRP A 295 13.23 -11.63 11.87
N LEU A 296 13.76 -12.72 12.41
CA LEU A 296 15.17 -13.09 12.26
C LEU A 296 15.48 -13.39 10.79
N PRO A 297 16.67 -12.99 10.29
CA PRO A 297 17.01 -13.16 8.89
C PRO A 297 16.94 -14.62 8.44
N SER A 298 16.20 -14.93 7.37
CA SER A 298 16.11 -16.30 6.83
C SER A 298 17.46 -16.91 6.40
N LYS A 299 18.48 -16.06 6.20
CA LYS A 299 19.86 -16.50 5.93
C LYS A 299 20.58 -17.05 7.17
N TRP A 300 20.00 -16.91 8.36
CA TRP A 300 20.58 -17.39 9.61
C TRP A 300 20.33 -18.87 9.88
N GLY A 301 19.47 -19.51 9.09
CA GLY A 301 19.21 -20.94 9.24
C GLY A 301 17.73 -21.22 9.44
N ASP A 302 17.44 -22.39 10.00
CA ASP A 302 16.12 -22.69 10.55
C ASP A 302 15.82 -21.86 11.82
N VAL A 303 14.65 -22.07 12.41
CA VAL A 303 14.21 -21.32 13.60
C VAL A 303 15.24 -21.43 14.72
N THR A 304 15.72 -22.62 15.03
CA THR A 304 16.71 -22.86 16.11
C THR A 304 18.04 -22.17 15.82
N GLU A 305 18.62 -22.40 14.64
CA GLU A 305 19.90 -21.78 14.24
C GLU A 305 19.80 -20.24 14.23
N SER A 306 18.64 -19.70 13.82
CA SER A 306 18.40 -18.26 13.82
C SER A 306 18.34 -17.68 15.24
N ILE A 307 17.73 -18.39 16.19
CA ILE A 307 17.65 -17.98 17.59
C ILE A 307 19.03 -18.01 18.25
N GLU A 308 19.83 -19.05 18.01
CA GLU A 308 21.20 -19.15 18.53
C GLU A 308 22.06 -17.96 18.07
N LYS A 309 22.00 -17.62 16.77
CA LYS A 309 22.69 -16.44 16.22
C LYS A 309 22.16 -15.13 16.78
N ALA A 310 20.85 -15.03 16.98
CA ALA A 310 20.24 -13.87 17.60
C ALA A 310 20.71 -13.69 19.05
N GLN A 311 20.80 -14.77 19.83
CA GLN A 311 21.30 -14.74 21.19
C GLN A 311 22.74 -14.25 21.25
N VAL A 312 23.64 -14.78 20.42
CA VAL A 312 25.03 -14.29 20.33
C VAL A 312 25.07 -12.80 19.98
N ALA A 313 24.24 -12.36 19.04
CA ALA A 313 24.20 -10.96 18.61
C ALA A 313 23.67 -10.02 19.71
N PHE A 314 22.58 -10.41 20.39
CA PHE A 314 21.96 -9.62 21.46
C PHE A 314 22.82 -9.60 22.72
N ASP A 315 23.48 -10.71 23.05
CA ASP A 315 24.45 -10.80 24.13
C ASP A 315 25.64 -9.86 23.90
N ALA A 316 26.20 -9.83 22.68
CA ALA A 316 27.28 -8.91 22.30
C ALA A 316 26.86 -7.42 22.30
N MET A 317 25.57 -7.13 22.35
CA MET A 317 25.03 -5.78 22.47
C MET A 317 24.60 -5.43 23.90
N ASP A 318 24.70 -6.37 24.85
CA ASP A 318 24.16 -6.28 26.21
C ASP A 318 22.67 -5.88 26.21
N ILE A 319 21.87 -6.49 25.33
CA ILE A 319 20.43 -6.30 25.29
C ILE A 319 19.69 -7.62 25.48
N GLY A 320 18.85 -7.66 26.51
CA GLY A 320 18.07 -8.85 26.89
C GLY A 320 17.07 -8.48 27.98
N PRO A 321 16.15 -9.39 28.33
CA PRO A 321 15.96 -10.72 27.77
C PRO A 321 15.18 -10.64 26.46
N VAL A 322 15.09 -11.76 25.75
CA VAL A 322 14.50 -11.84 24.41
C VAL A 322 13.41 -12.89 24.40
N ALA A 323 12.18 -12.48 24.07
CA ALA A 323 11.09 -13.40 23.79
C ALA A 323 11.18 -13.86 22.33
N TYR A 324 11.11 -15.17 22.12
CA TYR A 324 11.16 -15.80 20.81
C TYR A 324 9.85 -16.51 20.50
N LEU A 325 9.33 -16.23 19.30
CA LEU A 325 8.15 -16.88 18.72
C LEU A 325 8.47 -17.38 17.31
N HIS A 326 7.63 -18.20 16.68
CA HIS A 326 7.76 -18.56 15.27
C HIS A 326 6.43 -18.68 14.55
N ASP A 327 6.46 -18.56 13.22
CA ASP A 327 5.33 -18.89 12.33
C ASP A 327 5.49 -20.25 11.63
N GLY A 328 6.43 -21.08 12.12
CA GLY A 328 6.80 -22.37 11.50
C GLY A 328 7.89 -22.26 10.43
N GLU A 329 8.17 -21.06 9.91
CA GLU A 329 9.26 -20.84 8.94
C GLU A 329 10.38 -19.96 9.49
N ARG A 330 10.07 -18.95 10.32
CA ARG A 330 11.03 -17.96 10.83
C ARG A 330 10.83 -17.72 12.31
N GLY A 331 11.92 -17.37 13.00
CA GLY A 331 11.85 -16.85 14.37
C GLY A 331 11.52 -15.36 14.39
N LEU A 332 10.66 -14.94 15.31
CA LEU A 332 10.42 -13.55 15.70
C LEU A 332 11.12 -13.31 17.04
N ALA A 333 11.89 -12.23 17.14
CA ALA A 333 12.57 -11.81 18.36
C ALA A 333 11.99 -10.49 18.88
N ILE A 334 11.69 -10.45 20.18
CA ILE A 334 11.22 -9.26 20.90
C ILE A 334 12.11 -9.01 22.10
N VAL A 335 12.86 -7.90 22.09
CA VAL A 335 13.62 -7.39 23.24
C VAL A 335 12.84 -6.21 23.80
N PRO A 336 12.11 -6.35 24.93
CA PRO A 336 11.21 -5.32 25.45
C PRO A 336 11.98 -4.24 26.24
N ARG A 337 13.04 -3.69 25.65
CA ARG A 337 13.88 -2.63 26.21
C ARG A 337 13.63 -1.32 25.45
N ALA A 338 13.58 -0.20 26.15
CA ALA A 338 13.50 1.13 25.57
C ALA A 338 14.91 1.64 25.23
N ILE A 339 15.38 1.25 24.05
CA ILE A 339 16.75 1.48 23.60
C ILE A 339 16.80 2.76 22.76
N PRO A 340 17.78 3.66 22.95
CA PRO A 340 17.95 4.82 22.08
C PRO A 340 18.14 4.40 20.62
N ARG A 341 17.47 5.08 19.68
CA ARG A 341 17.56 4.73 18.26
C ARG A 341 18.98 4.80 17.72
N ASP A 342 19.79 5.77 18.16
CA ASP A 342 21.19 5.88 17.75
C ASP A 342 22.03 4.68 18.20
N PHE A 343 21.77 4.15 19.39
CA PHE A 343 22.41 2.92 19.88
C PHE A 343 22.10 1.74 18.97
N LEU A 344 20.83 1.59 18.56
CA LEU A 344 20.38 0.55 17.64
C LEU A 344 21.00 0.74 16.24
N MET A 345 21.06 1.98 15.73
CA MET A 345 21.62 2.28 14.42
C MET A 345 23.11 1.93 14.31
N ALA A 346 23.85 2.06 15.41
CA ALA A 346 25.27 1.72 15.44
C ALA A 346 25.54 0.21 15.47
N ARG A 347 24.61 -0.61 16.01
CA ARG A 347 24.87 -2.02 16.34
C ARG A 347 24.08 -3.02 15.50
N LEU A 348 22.81 -2.74 15.18
CA LEU A 348 21.96 -3.66 14.41
C LEU A 348 22.55 -4.07 13.05
N PRO A 349 23.18 -3.17 12.26
CA PRO A 349 23.82 -3.58 11.01
C PRO A 349 24.97 -4.58 11.21
N ARG A 350 25.78 -4.39 12.27
CA ARG A 350 26.90 -5.30 12.60
C ARG A 350 26.39 -6.66 13.07
N ALA A 351 25.27 -6.65 13.78
CA ALA A 351 24.53 -7.83 14.17
C ALA A 351 23.78 -8.50 13.00
N GLY A 352 23.91 -8.04 11.75
CA GLY A 352 23.24 -8.63 10.58
C GLY A 352 21.75 -8.30 10.43
N LEU A 353 21.20 -7.44 11.29
CA LEU A 353 19.80 -6.98 11.33
C LEU A 353 19.61 -5.67 10.53
N HIS A 354 20.11 -5.66 9.29
CA HIS A 354 20.12 -4.46 8.45
C HIS A 354 18.73 -3.91 8.14
N GLN A 355 17.72 -4.79 7.97
CA GLN A 355 16.36 -4.37 7.64
C GLN A 355 15.74 -3.56 8.77
N LEU A 356 15.80 -4.05 10.01
CA LEU A 356 15.30 -3.31 11.18
C LEU A 356 16.03 -1.96 11.31
N SER A 357 17.35 -1.95 11.12
CA SER A 357 18.11 -0.70 11.16
C SER A 357 17.65 0.30 10.10
N HIS A 358 17.42 -0.15 8.86
CA HIS A 358 16.97 0.70 7.77
C HIS A 358 15.55 1.25 8.03
N GLU A 359 14.64 0.44 8.56
CA GLU A 359 13.27 0.85 8.86
C GLU A 359 13.23 1.91 9.97
N ILE A 360 13.90 1.67 11.10
CA ILE A 360 14.00 2.64 12.20
C ILE A 360 14.67 3.94 11.73
N ARG A 361 15.70 3.87 10.86
CA ARG A 361 16.34 5.07 10.30
C ARG A 361 15.40 5.88 9.42
N ARG A 362 14.57 5.21 8.62
CA ARG A 362 13.74 5.85 7.59
C ARG A 362 12.41 6.34 8.13
N PHE A 363 11.86 5.66 9.12
CA PHE A 363 10.49 5.88 9.59
C PHE A 363 10.41 6.12 11.10
N ASP A 364 11.54 6.28 11.78
CA ASP A 364 11.68 6.41 13.23
C ASP A 364 11.29 5.16 14.05
N HIS A 365 10.64 4.17 13.42
CA HIS A 365 10.30 2.87 13.99
C HIS A 365 10.07 1.82 12.89
N SER A 366 9.86 0.56 13.28
CA SER A 366 9.49 -0.54 12.40
C SER A 366 8.08 -1.03 12.74
N TRP A 367 7.29 -1.39 11.74
CA TRP A 367 6.02 -2.08 11.90
C TRP A 367 6.19 -3.56 11.57
N VAL A 368 5.98 -4.43 12.55
CA VAL A 368 6.31 -5.85 12.48
C VAL A 368 5.08 -6.70 12.69
N ARG A 369 4.82 -7.62 11.76
CA ARG A 369 3.73 -8.60 11.85
C ARG A 369 3.90 -9.50 13.08
N ILE A 370 2.84 -9.63 13.88
CA ILE A 370 2.77 -10.44 15.12
C ILE A 370 1.60 -11.43 15.13
N THR A 371 1.04 -11.73 13.97
CA THR A 371 -0.05 -12.71 13.78
C THR A 371 0.16 -13.47 12.48
N GLY A 372 -0.67 -14.48 12.27
CA GLY A 372 -0.82 -15.14 10.98
C GLY A 372 -1.26 -14.21 9.87
N LYS A 373 -1.44 -14.80 8.70
CA LYS A 373 -2.01 -14.14 7.53
C LYS A 373 -3.50 -14.46 7.54
N MET A 374 -4.34 -13.47 7.75
CA MET A 374 -5.78 -13.63 7.62
C MET A 374 -6.14 -13.47 6.14
N ASP A 375 -6.61 -14.54 5.52
CA ASP A 375 -7.20 -14.56 4.19
C ASP A 375 -8.70 -14.92 4.26
N ASP A 376 -9.31 -15.21 3.12
CA ASP A 376 -10.74 -15.54 3.01
C ASP A 376 -11.11 -16.85 3.73
N ASP A 377 -10.15 -17.75 3.95
CA ASP A 377 -10.34 -19.07 4.58
C ASP A 377 -10.04 -19.04 6.09
N GLY A 378 -9.50 -17.94 6.61
CA GLY A 378 -9.26 -17.70 8.04
C GLY A 378 -7.82 -17.28 8.34
N TRP A 379 -7.36 -17.54 9.57
CA TRP A 379 -5.97 -17.26 9.94
C TRP A 379 -5.04 -18.38 9.49
N GLU A 380 -4.22 -18.12 8.48
CA GLU A 380 -3.12 -18.99 8.07
C GLU A 380 -1.85 -18.72 8.90
N GLY A 381 -1.42 -19.75 9.63
CA GLY A 381 -0.16 -19.79 10.37
C GLY A 381 -0.22 -18.99 11.67
N GLU A 382 -0.42 -19.66 12.80
CA GLU A 382 -0.38 -19.00 14.10
C GLU A 382 1.06 -18.67 14.51
N LEU A 383 1.20 -17.58 15.26
CA LEU A 383 2.46 -17.22 15.89
C LEU A 383 2.57 -17.98 17.20
N GLU A 384 3.46 -18.96 17.25
CA GLU A 384 3.62 -19.83 18.41
C GLU A 384 4.76 -19.34 19.32
N PRO A 385 4.53 -19.24 20.64
CA PRO A 385 5.57 -18.88 21.59
C PRO A 385 6.58 -20.03 21.76
N ILE A 386 7.87 -19.72 21.72
CA ILE A 386 8.94 -20.69 21.97
C ILE A 386 9.39 -20.61 23.42
N THR A 387 10.01 -19.48 23.78
CA THR A 387 10.67 -19.29 25.08
C THR A 387 11.15 -17.84 25.25
N VAL A 388 11.66 -17.52 26.44
CA VAL A 388 12.41 -16.29 26.73
C VAL A 388 13.83 -16.66 27.14
N LEU A 389 14.83 -16.10 26.45
CA LEU A 389 16.27 -16.33 26.70
C LEU A 389 17.01 -15.02 27.03
N GLY A 390 18.28 -15.11 27.44
CA GLY A 390 19.13 -13.93 27.67
C GLY A 390 18.81 -13.18 28.95
N TYR A 391 18.39 -13.88 30.01
CA TYR A 391 18.16 -13.25 31.32
C TYR A 391 19.47 -12.83 31.98
N GLU A 392 20.55 -13.56 31.75
CA GLU A 392 21.92 -13.19 32.12
C GLU A 392 22.40 -11.94 31.37
N THR A 393 22.04 -11.79 30.09
CA THR A 393 22.30 -10.56 29.32
C THR A 393 21.48 -9.39 29.86
N SER A 394 20.24 -9.66 30.31
CA SER A 394 19.35 -8.66 30.90
C SER A 394 19.95 -7.96 32.11
N GLU A 395 20.75 -8.66 32.93
CA GLU A 395 21.41 -8.09 34.10
C GLU A 395 22.47 -7.05 33.72
N ARG A 396 23.05 -7.15 32.52
CA ARG A 396 24.02 -6.18 31.99
C ARG A 396 23.37 -5.05 31.18
N CYS A 397 22.08 -5.16 30.88
CA CYS A 397 21.38 -4.21 30.03
C CYS A 397 21.02 -2.92 30.80
N LEU A 398 21.67 -1.82 30.44
CA LEU A 398 21.45 -0.50 31.06
C LEU A 398 20.24 0.26 30.50
N HIS A 399 19.49 -0.34 29.58
CA HIS A 399 18.34 0.31 28.96
C HIS A 399 17.06 0.06 29.77
N PRO A 400 16.23 1.10 29.99
CA PRO A 400 14.94 0.92 30.66
C PRO A 400 14.10 -0.16 29.98
N TRP A 401 13.19 -0.75 30.72
CA TRP A 401 12.15 -1.60 30.17
C TRP A 401 11.20 -0.80 29.29
N SER A 402 10.62 -1.45 28.28
CA SER A 402 9.54 -0.88 27.48
C SER A 402 8.20 -1.42 27.97
N ALA A 403 7.42 -0.59 28.69
CA ALA A 403 6.08 -0.94 29.14
C ALA A 403 5.19 -1.55 28.03
N PRO A 404 5.10 -0.96 26.82
CA PRO A 404 4.21 -1.51 25.80
C PRO A 404 4.64 -2.90 25.31
N HIS A 405 5.95 -3.13 25.22
CA HIS A 405 6.48 -4.41 24.72
C HIS A 405 6.50 -5.50 25.79
N LEU A 406 6.60 -5.14 27.08
CA LEU A 406 6.38 -6.09 28.18
C LEU A 406 4.94 -6.62 28.17
N GLU A 407 3.96 -5.71 28.03
CA GLU A 407 2.55 -6.09 27.92
C GLU A 407 2.28 -6.91 26.64
N LEU A 408 2.91 -6.54 25.51
CA LEU A 408 2.84 -7.35 24.29
C LEU A 408 3.32 -8.79 24.52
N CYS A 409 4.52 -8.97 25.10
CA CYS A 409 5.07 -10.30 25.37
C CYS A 409 4.15 -11.12 26.29
N LYS A 410 3.54 -10.49 27.29
CA LYS A 410 2.52 -11.13 28.15
C LYS A 410 1.30 -11.60 27.35
N ARG A 411 0.77 -10.78 26.44
CA ARG A 411 -0.38 -11.15 25.58
C ARG A 411 -0.05 -12.26 24.58
N LEU A 412 1.20 -12.32 24.13
CA LEU A 412 1.71 -13.37 23.25
C LEU A 412 2.13 -14.65 23.99
N GLY A 413 1.81 -14.79 25.28
CA GLY A 413 2.07 -16.02 26.05
C GLY A 413 3.51 -16.17 26.55
N LEU A 414 4.36 -15.13 26.43
CA LEU A 414 5.74 -15.12 26.92
C LEU A 414 5.96 -13.96 27.91
N PRO A 415 5.31 -13.97 29.09
CA PRO A 415 5.52 -12.93 30.08
C PRO A 415 7.00 -12.88 30.49
N ILE A 416 7.59 -11.69 30.38
CA ILE A 416 9.00 -11.48 30.72
C ILE A 416 9.12 -11.16 32.20
N ARG A 417 10.02 -11.86 32.89
CA ARG A 417 10.36 -11.58 34.29
C ARG A 417 11.14 -10.26 34.33
N GLN A 418 10.44 -9.19 34.70
CA GLN A 418 11.04 -7.89 34.86
C GLN A 418 12.00 -7.91 36.06
N GLY A 419 13.28 -7.70 35.80
CA GLY A 419 14.29 -7.42 36.83
C GLY A 419 14.31 -5.95 37.22
N GLU A 420 15.33 -5.55 37.99
CA GLU A 420 15.52 -4.15 38.37
C GLU A 420 15.71 -3.24 37.14
N GLY A 421 15.35 -1.96 37.30
CA GLY A 421 15.51 -0.92 36.27
C GLY A 421 14.22 -0.17 35.95
N ASP A 422 14.39 1.04 35.40
CA ASP A 422 13.29 1.93 35.05
C ASP A 422 12.40 1.34 33.96
N VAL A 423 11.13 1.77 33.95
CA VAL A 423 10.16 1.42 32.91
C VAL A 423 9.80 2.68 32.13
N ALA A 424 9.87 2.61 30.81
CA ALA A 424 9.56 3.71 29.91
C ALA A 424 8.35 3.40 29.02
N GLY A 425 7.59 4.47 28.76
CA GLY A 425 6.45 4.49 27.86
C GLY A 425 5.14 4.01 28.46
N ASN A 426 4.08 4.06 27.65
CA ASN A 426 2.72 3.67 28.04
C ASN A 426 2.53 2.16 27.90
N SER A 427 1.69 1.54 28.74
CA SER A 427 1.48 0.09 28.77
C SER A 427 0.84 -0.51 27.51
N GLU A 428 0.27 0.31 26.62
CA GLU A 428 -0.34 -0.18 25.39
C GLU A 428 0.61 -0.08 24.18
N ALA A 429 0.94 -1.24 23.61
CA ALA A 429 1.66 -1.31 22.35
C ALA A 429 0.84 -0.71 21.21
N SER A 430 1.47 0.11 20.37
CA SER A 430 0.85 0.60 19.15
C SER A 430 0.71 -0.55 18.16
N ILE A 431 -0.50 -1.07 18.02
CA ILE A 431 -0.85 -2.16 17.10
C ILE A 431 -1.73 -1.60 15.98
N ARG A 432 -1.56 -2.10 14.75
CA ARG A 432 -2.40 -1.78 13.60
C ARG A 432 -2.78 -3.04 12.83
N VAL A 433 -3.90 -2.97 12.12
CA VAL A 433 -4.20 -3.93 11.06
C VAL A 433 -3.46 -3.48 9.79
N ALA A 434 -2.77 -4.40 9.14
CA ALA A 434 -2.06 -4.18 7.89
C ALA A 434 -2.47 -5.23 6.85
N VAL A 435 -2.85 -4.77 5.67
CA VAL A 435 -3.10 -5.61 4.51
C VAL A 435 -1.83 -5.63 3.67
N ARG A 436 -1.24 -6.81 3.46
CA ARG A 436 -0.02 -7.02 2.66
C ARG A 436 -0.31 -8.00 1.52
N GLY A 437 0.33 -7.79 0.36
CA GLY A 437 0.24 -8.64 -0.82
C GLY A 437 1.61 -9.03 -1.38
#